data_AF-A0AA47P6J9-F1
#
_entry.id   AF-A0AA47P6J9-F1
#
_cell.length_a   1.000
_cell.length_b   1.000
_cell.length_c   1.000
_cell.angle_alpha   90.00
_cell.angle_beta   90.00
_cell.angle_gamma   90.00
#
_symmetry.space_group_name_H-M   'P 1'
#
loop_
_entity.id
_entity.type
_entity.pdbx_description
1 polymer ?
#
loop_
_entity_poly.entity_id
_entity_poly.type
_entity_poly.pdbx_seq_one_letter_code
_entity_poly.pdbx_strand_id
1 'polypeptide(L)'
;MVQFYRAVIESVLTSSLTPTQKPGYKESSGQQSGSSAAPCPPIMDLHSSTTINRAVKIADDPSHPANSLFNLLHSGQRYRAIMSKTSRHLHSFSPQAISLLNNS
;
A
#
# COMPACT_ATOMS: atom_id res chain seq x y z
N MET A 1 -35.43 7.63 -9.40
CA MET A 1 -34.03 8.04 -9.12
C MET A 1 -33.11 6.90 -8.64
N VAL A 2 -33.44 5.61 -8.87
CA VAL A 2 -32.57 4.47 -8.49
C VAL A 2 -31.85 3.85 -9.71
N GLN A 3 -32.43 3.97 -10.91
CA GLN A 3 -31.88 3.35 -12.12
C GLN A 3 -30.57 4.01 -12.59
N PHE A 4 -30.45 5.34 -12.47
CA PHE A 4 -29.22 6.05 -12.80
C PHE A 4 -28.03 5.62 -11.94
N TYR A 5 -28.24 5.43 -10.63
CA TYR A 5 -27.18 5.02 -9.72
C TYR A 5 -26.74 3.57 -9.98
N ARG A 6 -27.70 2.69 -10.31
CA ARG A 6 -27.42 1.31 -10.70
C ARG A 6 -26.60 1.23 -11.99
N ALA A 7 -26.96 2.03 -13.00
CA ALA A 7 -26.24 2.09 -14.27
C ALA A 7 -24.80 2.60 -14.11
N VAL A 8 -24.58 3.61 -13.27
CA VAL A 8 -23.24 4.16 -13.01
C VAL A 8 -22.36 3.15 -12.26
N ILE A 9 -22.91 2.48 -11.24
CA ILE A 9 -22.17 1.44 -10.50
C ILE A 9 -21.84 0.25 -11.39
N GLU A 10 -22.77 -0.23 -12.21
CA GLU A 10 -22.53 -1.33 -13.15
C GLU A 10 -21.53 -0.93 -14.25
N SER A 11 -21.56 0.29 -14.76
CA SER A 11 -20.59 0.77 -15.75
C SER A 11 -19.15 0.79 -15.22
N VAL A 12 -18.96 1.26 -13.97
CA VAL A 12 -17.65 1.28 -13.32
C VAL A 12 -17.13 -0.15 -13.07
N LEU A 13 -18.01 -1.05 -12.60
CA LEU A 13 -17.65 -2.47 -12.38
C LEU A 13 -17.29 -3.17 -13.69
N THR A 14 -18.09 -3.01 -14.75
CA THR A 14 -17.81 -3.61 -16.07
C THR A 14 -16.54 -3.05 -16.71
N SER A 15 -16.26 -1.76 -16.57
CA SER A 15 -15.05 -1.15 -17.12
C SER A 15 -13.76 -1.56 -16.38
N SER A 16 -13.85 -1.99 -15.12
CA SER A 16 -12.69 -2.41 -14.33
C SER A 16 -12.30 -3.89 -14.52
N LEU A 17 -13.10 -4.64 -15.28
CA LEU A 17 -12.98 -6.07 -15.50
C LEU A 17 -12.33 -6.43 -16.86
N THR A 18 -11.42 -5.61 -17.37
CA THR A 18 -10.51 -6.08 -18.42
C THR A 18 -9.38 -6.87 -17.74
N PRO A 19 -9.42 -8.23 -17.70
CA PRO A 19 -8.19 -8.95 -17.49
C PRO A 19 -7.27 -8.61 -18.64
N THR A 20 -6.18 -7.90 -18.37
CA THR A 20 -5.00 -8.00 -19.22
C THR A 20 -4.65 -9.47 -19.27
N GLN A 21 -5.10 -10.13 -20.33
CA GLN A 21 -4.71 -11.46 -20.71
C GLN A 21 -3.22 -11.37 -21.05
N LYS A 22 -2.37 -11.48 -20.03
CA LYS A 22 -0.94 -11.66 -20.24
C LYS A 22 -0.78 -12.96 -21.03
N PRO A 23 -0.08 -12.97 -22.18
CA PRO A 23 0.20 -14.21 -22.86
C PRO A 23 1.13 -15.05 -21.98
N GLY A 24 0.67 -16.25 -21.62
CA GLY A 24 1.53 -17.39 -21.29
C GLY A 24 1.97 -17.50 -19.83
N TYR A 25 1.05 -17.88 -18.93
CA TYR A 25 1.46 -18.80 -17.87
C TYR A 25 1.50 -20.20 -18.48
N LYS A 26 2.67 -20.57 -19.01
CA LYS A 26 2.96 -21.99 -19.20
C LYS A 26 3.27 -22.57 -17.84
N GLU A 27 2.39 -23.46 -17.41
CA GLU A 27 2.68 -24.45 -16.39
C GLU A 27 3.83 -25.32 -16.92
N SER A 28 5.03 -25.09 -16.40
CA SER A 28 6.16 -26.01 -16.61
C SER A 28 6.96 -26.09 -15.33
N SER A 29 6.72 -27.19 -14.63
CA SER A 29 7.65 -27.84 -13.71
C SER A 29 9.09 -27.77 -14.23
N GLY A 30 9.98 -27.27 -13.38
CA GLY A 30 11.43 -27.45 -13.49
C GLY A 30 12.14 -26.49 -14.43
N GLN A 31 12.75 -25.44 -13.88
CA GLN A 31 14.19 -25.14 -14.04
C GLN A 31 14.53 -23.82 -13.34
N GLN A 32 15.36 -23.93 -12.30
CA GLN A 32 16.21 -22.83 -11.86
C GLN A 32 17.16 -22.48 -13.00
N SER A 33 17.31 -21.19 -13.33
CA SER A 33 18.61 -20.62 -13.73
C SER A 33 18.56 -19.10 -13.85
N GLY A 34 19.40 -18.45 -13.06
CA GLY A 34 20.20 -17.33 -13.57
C GLY A 34 19.70 -15.92 -13.31
N SER A 35 19.46 -15.53 -12.07
CA SER A 35 19.55 -14.13 -11.61
C SER A 35 19.89 -14.16 -10.12
N SER A 36 21.00 -13.54 -9.72
CA SER A 36 21.49 -13.37 -8.33
C SER A 36 20.54 -13.89 -7.25
N ALA A 37 20.83 -15.07 -6.70
CA ALA A 37 20.04 -15.72 -5.66
C ALA A 37 20.24 -15.02 -4.31
N ALA A 38 19.83 -13.76 -4.20
CA ALA A 38 19.57 -13.18 -2.89
C ALA A 38 18.37 -13.92 -2.29
N PRO A 39 18.43 -14.37 -1.02
CA PRO A 39 17.26 -14.91 -0.34
C PRO A 39 16.12 -13.89 -0.44
N CYS A 40 14.99 -14.28 -1.01
CA CYS A 40 13.82 -13.42 -1.04
C CYS A 40 13.48 -13.03 0.41
N PRO A 41 13.40 -11.74 0.74
CA PRO A 41 13.02 -11.34 2.09
C PRO A 41 11.62 -11.87 2.40
N PRO A 42 11.34 -12.23 3.67
CA PRO A 42 10.00 -12.56 4.12
C PRO A 42 8.99 -11.51 3.67
N ILE A 43 7.77 -11.94 3.33
CA ILE A 43 6.70 -11.05 2.84
C ILE A 43 6.46 -9.88 3.81
N MET A 44 6.60 -10.12 5.12
CA MET A 44 6.46 -9.08 6.15
C MET A 44 7.55 -8.00 6.08
N ASP A 45 8.78 -8.39 5.76
CA ASP A 45 9.92 -7.47 5.66
C ASP A 45 9.82 -6.63 4.38
N LEU A 46 9.35 -7.24 3.30
CA LEU A 46 9.03 -6.53 2.06
C LEU A 46 7.87 -5.53 2.28
N HIS A 47 6.82 -5.93 3.00
CA HIS A 47 5.72 -5.04 3.33
C HIS A 47 6.18 -3.85 4.17
N SER A 48 7.00 -4.09 5.20
CA SER A 48 7.47 -3.05 6.10
C SER A 48 8.39 -2.06 5.38
N SER A 49 9.38 -2.56 4.62
CA SER A 49 10.28 -1.73 3.83
C SER A 49 9.56 -0.89 2.77
N THR A 50 8.62 -1.49 2.02
CA THR A 50 7.83 -0.76 1.03
C THR A 50 6.91 0.27 1.67
N THR A 51 6.34 -0.03 2.84
CA THR A 51 5.50 0.91 3.60
C THR A 51 6.30 2.11 4.08
N ILE A 52 7.48 1.87 4.68
CA ILE A 52 8.39 2.94 5.13
C ILE A 52 8.79 3.82 3.94
N ASN A 53 9.25 3.22 2.84
CA ASN A 53 9.68 3.97 1.66
C ASN A 53 8.56 4.84 1.05
N ARG A 54 7.32 4.36 1.06
CA ARG A 54 6.16 5.16 0.61
C ARG A 54 5.82 6.27 1.60
N ALA A 55 5.87 5.98 2.90
CA ALA A 55 5.56 6.95 3.94
C ALA A 55 6.54 8.12 3.94
N VAL A 56 7.84 7.85 3.76
CA VAL A 56 8.88 8.88 3.59
C VAL A 56 8.59 9.76 2.39
N LYS A 57 8.28 9.18 1.23
CA LYS A 57 7.93 9.96 0.02
C LYS A 57 6.69 10.84 0.22
N ILE A 58 5.69 10.36 0.96
CA ILE A 58 4.49 11.15 1.26
C ILE A 58 4.81 12.28 2.25
N ALA A 59 5.66 12.02 3.24
CA ALA A 59 6.10 13.03 4.21
C ALA A 59 6.96 14.13 3.54
N ASP A 60 7.79 13.74 2.59
CA ASP A 60 8.65 14.66 1.83
C ASP A 60 7.88 15.47 0.78
N ASP A 61 6.72 14.99 0.31
CA ASP A 61 5.87 15.69 -0.66
C ASP A 61 4.77 16.52 0.04
N PRO A 62 4.93 17.86 0.15
CA PRO A 62 3.92 18.72 0.78
C PRO A 62 2.63 18.85 -0.04
N SER A 63 2.65 18.52 -1.34
CA SER A 63 1.45 18.59 -2.19
C SER A 63 0.57 17.34 -2.03
N HIS A 64 1.07 16.31 -1.37
CA HIS A 64 0.37 15.05 -1.25
C HIS A 64 -0.84 15.18 -0.29
N PRO A 65 -2.04 14.70 -0.65
CA PRO A 65 -3.24 14.85 0.18
C PRO A 65 -3.11 14.21 1.57
N ALA A 66 -2.35 13.11 1.66
CA ALA A 66 -2.07 12.42 2.92
C ALA A 66 -0.89 13.00 3.71
N ASN A 67 -0.15 14.01 3.20
CA ASN A 67 0.97 14.63 3.92
C ASN A 67 0.52 15.17 5.28
N SER A 68 -0.69 15.73 5.35
CA SER A 68 -1.33 16.20 6.58
C SER A 68 -1.50 15.14 7.68
N LEU A 69 -1.35 13.85 7.38
CA LEU A 69 -1.37 12.77 8.38
C LEU A 69 0.03 12.49 8.96
N PHE A 70 1.09 12.86 8.24
CA PHE A 70 2.48 12.61 8.61
C PHE A 70 3.10 13.85 9.26
N ASN A 71 2.49 14.34 10.34
CA ASN A 71 3.04 15.47 11.09
C ASN A 71 4.05 14.99 12.14
N LEU A 72 5.25 15.56 12.10
CA LEU A 72 6.23 15.41 13.16
C LEU A 72 5.81 16.20 14.41
N LEU A 73 6.06 15.61 15.59
CA LEU A 73 5.94 16.31 16.87
C LEU A 73 7.03 17.38 16.98
N HIS A 74 6.86 18.28 17.93
CA HIS A 74 7.82 19.37 18.22
C HIS A 74 9.25 18.88 18.52
N SER A 75 9.41 17.61 18.92
CA SER A 75 10.72 16.99 19.11
C SER A 75 11.44 16.64 17.80
N GLY A 76 10.75 16.66 16.66
CA GLY A 76 11.27 16.30 15.34
C GLY A 76 11.57 14.82 15.14
N GLN A 77 11.40 13.98 16.18
CA GLN A 77 11.79 12.57 16.14
C GLN A 77 10.64 11.61 15.85
N ARG A 78 9.40 12.02 16.13
CA ARG A 78 8.24 11.13 16.09
C ARG A 78 7.09 11.73 15.33
N TYR A 79 6.39 10.90 14.59
CA TYR A 79 5.14 11.24 13.91
C TYR A 79 3.95 11.11 14.88
N ARG A 80 2.95 11.96 14.70
CA ARG A 80 1.70 11.91 15.46
C ARG A 80 0.93 10.63 15.12
N ALA A 81 0.70 9.77 16.11
CA ALA A 81 -0.08 8.55 15.93
C ALA A 81 -1.56 8.85 15.61
N ILE A 82 -2.14 8.07 14.69
CA ILE A 82 -3.57 8.08 14.38
C ILE A 82 -4.28 7.14 15.37
N MET A 83 -5.23 7.68 16.13
CA MET A 83 -6.01 6.89 17.06
C MET A 83 -7.32 6.45 16.40
N SER A 84 -7.59 5.14 16.40
CA SER A 84 -8.86 4.59 15.95
C SER A 84 -9.26 3.39 16.80
N LYS A 85 -10.56 3.23 17.03
CA LYS A 85 -11.13 2.11 17.79
C LYS A 85 -11.32 0.85 16.94
N THR A 86 -11.20 0.97 15.62
CA THR A 86 -11.52 -0.13 14.70
C THR A 86 -10.25 -0.81 14.21
N SER A 87 -10.17 -2.12 14.40
CA SER A 87 -9.06 -2.95 13.89
C SER A 87 -8.82 -2.71 12.40
N ARG A 88 -9.88 -2.65 11.58
CA ARG A 88 -9.79 -2.34 10.13
C ARG A 88 -8.96 -1.08 9.83
N HIS A 89 -9.15 -0.01 10.60
CA HIS A 89 -8.43 1.24 10.36
C HIS A 89 -6.98 1.14 10.87
N LEU A 90 -6.76 0.49 12.01
CA LEU A 90 -5.40 0.29 12.55
C LEU A 90 -4.50 -0.54 11.62
N HIS A 91 -5.09 -1.48 10.87
CA HIS A 91 -4.40 -2.28 9.85
C HIS A 91 -4.41 -1.64 8.45
N SER A 92 -4.79 -0.36 8.34
CA SER A 92 -4.67 0.38 7.09
C SER A 92 -3.28 1.02 6.95
N PHE A 93 -2.97 1.48 5.74
CA PHE A 93 -1.66 2.03 5.40
C PHE A 93 -1.19 3.13 6.36
N SER A 94 -1.99 4.17 6.60
CA SER A 94 -1.51 5.37 7.32
C SER A 94 -1.14 5.09 8.79
N PRO A 95 -1.98 4.42 9.60
CA PRO A 95 -1.61 4.09 10.98
C PRO A 95 -0.46 3.10 11.07
N GLN A 96 -0.39 2.12 10.17
CA GLN A 96 0.75 1.19 10.12
C GLN A 96 2.05 1.89 9.72
N ALA A 97 2.02 2.76 8.71
CA ALA A 97 3.17 3.53 8.27
C ALA A 97 3.74 4.40 9.40
N ILE A 98 2.88 5.13 10.11
CA ILE A 98 3.29 5.95 11.25
C ILE A 98 3.88 5.11 12.39
N SER A 99 3.28 3.95 12.67
CA SER A 99 3.82 3.02 13.67
C SER A 99 5.20 2.51 13.29
N LEU A 100 5.40 2.14 12.02
CA LEU A 100 6.69 1.69 11.51
C LEU A 100 7.75 2.79 11.57
N LEU A 101 7.41 4.02 11.17
CA LEU A 101 8.32 5.18 11.22
C LEU A 101 8.67 5.60 12.66
N ASN A 102 7.80 5.33 13.64
CA ASN A 102 8.05 5.64 15.05
C ASN A 102 8.89 4.58 15.77
N ASN A 103 9.00 3.39 15.18
CA ASN A 103 9.72 2.24 15.72
C ASN A 103 10.96 1.85 14.88
N SER A 104 11.24 2.60 13.81
CA SER A 104 12.42 2.44 12.95
C SER A 104 13.66 3.08 13.55
#